data_AF-A0AAW9I931-F1
#
_entry.id   AF-A0AAW9I931-F1
#
_cell.length_a   1.000
_cell.length_b   1.000
_cell.length_c   1.000
_cell.angle_alpha   90.00
_cell.angle_beta   90.00
_cell.angle_gamma   90.00
#
_symmetry.space_group_name_H-M   'P 1'
#
loop_
_entity.id
_entity.type
_entity.pdbx_description
1 polymer ?
#
loop_
_entity_poly.entity_id
_entity_poly.type
_entity_poly.pdbx_seq_one_letter_code
_entity_poly.pdbx_strand_id
1 'polypeptide(L)'
;ALSFAGVAIGYIRGTIFDFAIFGLLYENTHWISFIIIGLILAVVTYFVFKWAIIKFDLKTPGREDSPSADNTLIKEKRYDEIAKIVIQGLGGKSNIKNVDNCITRLRIDLGDVKEVDRKILESSGCTGIFFPAAKHIHIVYGPLVEFVRNAVDEELENM
;
A
#
# COMPACT_ATOMS: atom_id res chain seq x y z
N ALA A 1 -21.90 9.09 -16.31
CA ALA A 1 -21.45 10.50 -16.39
C ALA A 1 -20.81 10.82 -17.74
N LEU A 2 -19.70 10.17 -18.13
CA LEU A 2 -18.98 10.44 -19.39
C LEU A 2 -19.79 10.14 -20.67
N SER A 3 -20.51 9.02 -20.71
CA SER A 3 -21.40 8.66 -21.84
C SER A 3 -22.57 9.63 -22.06
N PHE A 4 -23.07 10.29 -20.99
CA PHE A 4 -24.12 11.30 -21.09
C PHE A 4 -23.62 12.65 -21.61
N ALA A 5 -22.31 12.90 -21.55
CA ALA A 5 -21.67 14.13 -22.01
C ALA A 5 -21.06 14.01 -23.43
N GLY A 6 -21.31 12.89 -24.12
CA GLY A 6 -20.72 12.62 -25.44
C GLY A 6 -19.20 12.43 -25.42
N VAL A 7 -18.60 12.17 -24.25
CA VAL A 7 -17.15 12.06 -24.10
C VAL A 7 -16.72 10.62 -24.40
N ALA A 8 -15.98 10.44 -25.49
CA ALA A 8 -15.43 9.17 -25.93
C ALA A 8 -13.92 9.05 -25.65
N ILE A 9 -13.51 9.30 -24.40
CA ILE A 9 -12.13 9.03 -23.93
C ILE A 9 -12.20 7.75 -23.08
N GLY A 10 -11.62 6.66 -23.57
CA GLY A 10 -11.67 5.38 -22.87
C GLY A 10 -10.43 4.52 -23.09
N TYR A 11 -9.51 4.52 -22.11
CA TYR A 11 -8.61 3.39 -21.87
C TYR A 11 -8.40 3.18 -20.37
N ILE A 12 -8.13 1.94 -20.00
CA ILE A 12 -8.27 1.33 -18.66
C ILE A 12 -7.40 2.00 -17.56
N ARG A 13 -6.41 2.82 -17.93
CA ARG A 13 -5.39 3.34 -17.01
C ARG A 13 -5.42 4.85 -16.77
N GLY A 14 -6.17 5.62 -17.58
CA GLY A 14 -6.30 7.06 -17.39
C GLY A 14 -4.96 7.82 -17.34
N THR A 15 -3.95 7.35 -18.08
CA THR A 15 -2.62 7.99 -18.07
C THR A 15 -2.60 9.26 -18.93
N ILE A 16 -1.58 10.11 -18.73
CA ILE A 16 -1.37 11.31 -19.57
C ILE A 16 -1.22 10.94 -21.06
N PHE A 17 -0.63 9.76 -21.35
CA PHE A 17 -0.49 9.23 -22.71
C PHE A 17 -1.83 8.83 -23.31
N ASP A 18 -2.71 8.22 -22.51
CA ASP A 18 -4.07 7.87 -22.94
C ASP A 18 -4.88 9.14 -23.25
N PHE A 19 -4.74 10.20 -22.45
CA PHE A 19 -5.37 11.49 -22.72
C PHE A 19 -4.81 12.15 -23.99
N ALA A 20 -3.49 12.09 -24.22
CA ALA A 20 -2.90 12.66 -25.42
C ALA A 20 -3.38 11.96 -26.70
N ILE A 21 -3.37 10.63 -26.72
CA ILE A 21 -3.71 9.84 -27.90
C ILE A 21 -5.22 9.85 -28.16
N PHE A 22 -6.02 9.52 -27.15
CA PHE A 22 -7.47 9.36 -27.32
C PHE A 22 -8.25 10.64 -27.08
N GLY A 23 -7.67 11.63 -26.38
CA GLY A 23 -8.29 12.92 -26.08
C GLY A 23 -8.00 14.00 -27.12
N LEU A 24 -6.72 14.20 -27.47
CA LEU A 24 -6.28 15.29 -28.35
C LEU A 24 -6.20 14.90 -29.83
N LEU A 25 -5.78 13.66 -30.12
CA LEU A 25 -5.54 13.20 -31.50
C LEU A 25 -6.78 12.60 -32.18
N TYR A 26 -7.82 12.23 -31.41
CA TYR A 26 -9.02 11.61 -31.94
C TYR A 26 -10.14 12.65 -32.18
N GLU A 27 -10.85 12.52 -33.30
CA GLU A 27 -11.91 13.47 -33.70
C GLU A 27 -13.19 13.31 -32.86
N ASN A 28 -13.91 14.42 -32.62
CA ASN A 28 -15.19 14.47 -31.88
C ASN A 28 -15.17 14.00 -30.43
N THR A 29 -14.04 14.18 -29.74
CA THR A 29 -13.84 13.64 -28.39
C THR A 29 -14.38 14.51 -27.24
N HIS A 30 -14.64 15.81 -27.49
CA HIS A 30 -15.09 16.77 -26.48
C HIS A 30 -14.23 16.78 -25.19
N TRP A 31 -12.90 16.72 -25.34
CA TRP A 31 -11.93 16.62 -24.24
C TRP A 31 -12.00 17.78 -23.22
N ILE A 32 -12.50 18.95 -23.63
CA ILE A 32 -12.73 20.09 -22.71
C ILE A 32 -13.80 19.74 -21.66
N SER A 33 -14.88 19.06 -22.05
CA SER A 33 -15.93 18.61 -21.13
C SER A 33 -15.39 17.61 -20.10
N PHE A 34 -14.45 16.76 -20.50
CA PHE A 34 -13.75 15.84 -19.59
C PHE A 34 -13.01 16.58 -18.48
N ILE A 35 -12.28 17.65 -18.83
CA ILE A 35 -11.53 18.47 -17.85
C ILE A 35 -12.49 19.17 -16.88
N ILE A 36 -13.58 19.75 -17.39
CA ILE A 36 -14.58 20.46 -16.56
C ILE A 36 -15.23 19.50 -15.57
N ILE A 37 -15.65 18.31 -16.03
CA ILE A 37 -16.24 17.29 -15.16
C ILE A 37 -15.22 16.81 -14.14
N GLY A 38 -13.96 16.60 -14.54
CA GLY A 38 -12.87 16.21 -13.64
C GLY A 38 -12.63 17.25 -12.54
N LEU A 39 -12.65 18.54 -12.89
CA LEU A 39 -12.49 19.63 -11.91
C LEU A 39 -13.66 19.68 -10.92
N ILE A 40 -14.91 19.61 -11.41
CA ILE A 40 -16.09 19.58 -10.54
C ILE A 40 -16.03 18.37 -9.61
N LEU A 41 -15.71 17.18 -10.13
CA LEU A 41 -15.58 15.96 -9.34
C LEU A 41 -14.47 16.07 -8.30
N ALA A 42 -13.33 16.67 -8.62
CA ALA A 42 -12.23 16.88 -7.69
C ALA A 42 -12.65 17.78 -6.51
N VAL A 43 -13.35 18.89 -6.79
CA VAL A 43 -13.88 19.79 -5.77
C VAL A 43 -14.89 19.04 -4.88
N VAL A 44 -15.89 18.39 -5.46
CA VAL A 44 -16.90 17.64 -4.70
C VAL A 44 -16.27 16.55 -3.84
N THR A 45 -15.37 15.75 -4.43
CA THR A 45 -14.67 14.67 -3.74
C THR A 45 -13.86 15.22 -2.56
N TYR A 46 -13.09 16.30 -2.75
CA TYR A 46 -12.32 16.91 -1.66
C TYR A 46 -13.21 17.32 -0.48
N PHE A 47 -14.31 18.04 -0.73
CA PHE A 47 -15.19 18.51 0.34
C PHE A 47 -15.94 17.38 1.04
N VAL A 48 -16.43 16.38 0.29
CA VAL A 48 -17.11 15.21 0.86
C VAL A 48 -16.16 14.39 1.72
N PHE A 49 -14.96 14.07 1.21
CA PHE A 49 -13.96 13.33 1.97
C PHE A 49 -13.47 14.12 3.19
N LYS A 50 -13.21 15.42 3.05
CA LYS A 50 -12.82 16.28 4.19
C LYS A 50 -13.89 16.29 5.28
N TRP A 51 -15.15 16.47 4.90
CA TRP A 51 -16.27 16.44 5.84
C TRP A 51 -16.39 15.07 6.52
N ALA A 52 -16.26 13.97 5.76
CA ALA A 52 -16.31 12.62 6.31
C ALA A 52 -15.15 12.34 7.29
N ILE A 53 -13.93 12.74 6.96
CA ILE A 53 -12.73 12.56 7.80
C ILE A 53 -12.86 13.30 9.13
N ILE A 54 -13.40 14.53 9.11
CA ILE A 54 -13.56 15.35 10.32
C ILE A 54 -14.75 14.85 11.16
N LYS A 55 -15.88 14.48 10.53
CA LYS A 55 -17.10 14.10 11.25
C LYS A 55 -17.05 12.68 11.82
N PHE A 56 -16.46 11.74 11.09
CA PHE A 56 -16.38 10.33 11.50
C PHE A 56 -15.03 9.96 12.10
N ASP A 57 -14.15 10.94 12.29
CA ASP A 57 -12.78 10.76 12.79
C ASP A 57 -12.05 9.58 12.15
N LEU A 58 -12.11 9.51 10.81
CA LEU A 58 -11.50 8.42 10.08
C LEU A 58 -9.98 8.46 10.26
N LYS A 59 -9.41 7.35 10.74
CA LYS A 59 -7.96 7.12 10.87
C LYS A 59 -7.35 6.96 9.48
N THR A 60 -7.07 8.10 8.86
CA THR A 60 -6.29 8.16 7.62
C THR A 60 -4.80 7.96 7.95
N PRO A 61 -3.98 7.43 7.02
CA PRO A 61 -2.53 7.30 7.22
C PRO A 61 -1.93 8.62 7.73
N GLY A 62 -1.30 8.59 8.90
CA GLY A 62 -0.74 9.77 9.58
C GLY A 62 -1.62 10.45 10.64
N ARG A 63 -2.87 10.00 10.85
CA ARG A 63 -3.77 10.42 11.96
C ARG A 63 -4.05 9.29 12.95
N GLU A 64 -3.09 8.38 13.14
CA GLU A 64 -3.24 7.23 14.06
C GLU A 64 -2.70 7.57 15.45
N ASP A 65 -3.44 7.20 16.50
CA ASP A 65 -3.10 7.51 17.91
C ASP A 65 -1.89 6.72 18.43
N SER A 66 -1.62 5.55 17.85
CA SER A 66 -0.32 4.92 18.07
C SER A 66 0.67 5.64 17.18
N PRO A 67 1.83 6.10 17.69
CA PRO A 67 2.93 6.40 16.80
C PRO A 67 3.12 5.13 15.98
N SER A 68 2.78 5.16 14.68
CA SER A 68 3.11 4.10 13.74
C SER A 68 4.56 3.78 14.02
N ALA A 69 4.78 2.63 14.68
CA ALA A 69 5.94 2.39 15.50
C ALA A 69 7.18 2.83 14.72
N ASP A 70 7.96 3.67 15.37
CA ASP A 70 9.14 4.36 14.89
C ASP A 70 9.62 3.89 13.48
N ASN A 71 9.18 4.61 12.44
CA ASN A 71 9.72 4.45 11.08
C ASN A 71 11.23 4.80 11.02
N THR A 72 11.87 5.07 12.16
CA THR A 72 13.30 5.28 12.35
C THR A 72 14.11 4.16 11.74
N LEU A 73 13.74 2.88 11.93
CA LEU A 73 14.51 1.76 11.36
C LEU A 73 14.50 1.75 9.82
N ILE A 74 13.35 2.01 9.20
CA ILE A 74 13.22 2.14 7.74
C ILE A 74 13.95 3.40 7.24
N LYS A 75 13.86 4.51 7.98
CA LYS A 75 14.54 5.78 7.64
C LYS A 75 16.06 5.67 7.75
N GLU A 76 16.56 4.95 8.74
CA GLU A 76 17.99 4.68 8.98
C GLU A 76 18.52 3.54 8.09
N LYS A 77 17.66 2.91 7.26
CA LYS A 77 18.02 1.80 6.37
C LYS A 77 18.62 0.59 7.09
N ARG A 78 18.19 0.32 8.33
CA ARG A 78 18.66 -0.80 9.16
C ARG A 78 17.87 -2.06 8.86
N TYR A 79 17.94 -2.53 7.62
CA TYR A 79 17.11 -3.63 7.11
C TYR A 79 17.37 -4.97 7.83
N ASP A 80 18.61 -5.22 8.25
CA ASP A 80 18.99 -6.46 8.95
C ASP A 80 18.27 -6.59 10.31
N GLU A 81 18.10 -5.47 11.01
CA GLU A 81 17.39 -5.44 12.29
C GLU A 81 15.89 -5.61 12.09
N ILE A 82 15.34 -4.99 11.03
CA ILE A 82 13.95 -5.20 10.63
C ILE A 82 13.74 -6.68 10.31
N ALA A 83 14.64 -7.32 9.56
CA ALA A 83 14.55 -8.74 9.21
C ALA A 83 14.52 -9.63 10.46
N LYS A 84 15.41 -9.39 11.43
CA LYS A 84 15.44 -10.12 12.71
C LYS A 84 14.14 -9.97 13.50
N ILE A 85 13.64 -8.75 13.62
CA ILE A 85 12.38 -8.46 14.32
C ILE A 85 11.21 -9.14 13.59
N VAL A 86 11.20 -9.12 12.25
CA VAL A 86 10.16 -9.77 11.44
C VAL A 86 10.18 -11.28 11.64
N ILE A 87 11.33 -11.93 11.52
CA ILE A 87 11.44 -13.38 11.70
C ILE A 87 11.03 -13.78 13.12
N GLN A 88 11.46 -13.03 14.14
CA GLN A 88 11.05 -13.25 15.52
C GLN A 88 9.53 -13.07 15.70
N GLY A 89 8.97 -11.99 15.16
CA GLY A 89 7.54 -11.69 15.25
C GLY A 89 6.65 -12.67 14.50
N LEU A 90 7.18 -13.42 13.54
CA LEU A 90 6.45 -14.45 12.80
C LEU A 90 6.50 -15.83 13.48
N GLY A 91 7.16 -15.98 14.63
CA GLY A 91 7.32 -17.27 15.31
C GLY A 91 8.59 -18.03 14.91
N GLY A 92 9.53 -17.36 14.25
CA GLY A 92 10.82 -17.92 13.84
C GLY A 92 10.83 -18.58 12.47
N LYS A 93 12.03 -19.03 12.05
CA LYS A 93 12.30 -19.62 10.72
C LYS A 93 11.41 -20.83 10.41
N SER A 94 11.08 -21.66 11.41
CA SER A 94 10.24 -22.85 11.23
C SER A 94 8.81 -22.55 10.81
N ASN A 95 8.31 -21.33 11.07
CA ASN A 95 6.94 -20.95 10.76
C ASN A 95 6.81 -20.29 9.37
N ILE A 96 7.91 -19.84 8.77
CA ILE A 96 7.93 -19.14 7.48
C ILE A 96 8.10 -20.17 6.37
N LYS A 97 7.13 -20.26 5.47
CA LYS A 97 7.20 -21.18 4.31
C LYS A 97 7.72 -20.52 3.06
N ASN A 98 7.23 -19.32 2.79
CA ASN A 98 7.56 -18.58 1.59
C ASN A 98 7.45 -17.09 1.87
N VAL A 99 8.41 -16.33 1.34
CA VAL A 99 8.48 -14.88 1.46
C VAL A 99 8.48 -14.30 0.05
N ASP A 100 7.52 -13.43 -0.22
CA ASP A 100 7.42 -12.70 -1.46
C ASP A 100 7.12 -11.22 -1.17
N ASN A 101 7.31 -10.35 -2.16
CA ASN A 101 6.97 -8.94 -2.01
C ASN A 101 6.29 -8.40 -3.27
N CYS A 102 5.42 -7.42 -3.06
CA CYS A 102 4.92 -6.56 -4.13
C CYS A 102 5.64 -5.20 -4.06
N ILE A 103 4.95 -4.14 -4.49
CA ILE A 103 5.50 -2.78 -4.51
C ILE A 103 5.62 -2.21 -3.09
N THR A 104 4.67 -2.49 -2.19
CA THR A 104 4.61 -1.84 -0.87
C THR A 104 4.44 -2.79 0.31
N ARG A 105 4.30 -4.09 0.04
CA ARG A 105 3.93 -5.10 1.05
C ARG A 105 4.76 -6.35 0.92
N LEU A 106 5.20 -6.87 2.05
CA LEU A 106 5.82 -8.18 2.21
C LEU A 106 4.68 -9.18 2.41
N ARG A 107 4.66 -10.24 1.61
CA ARG A 107 3.65 -11.29 1.61
C ARG A 107 4.32 -12.56 2.09
N ILE A 108 3.81 -13.12 3.17
CA ILE A 108 4.44 -14.26 3.81
C ILE A 108 3.41 -15.36 4.00
N ASP A 109 3.78 -16.55 3.56
CA ASP A 109 3.03 -17.77 3.77
C ASP A 109 3.54 -18.45 5.05
N LEU A 110 2.63 -18.70 5.99
CA LEU A 110 2.96 -19.23 7.31
C LEU A 110 2.49 -20.67 7.51
N GLY A 111 3.12 -21.35 8.45
CA GLY A 111 2.67 -22.65 8.98
C GLY A 111 1.43 -22.50 9.86
N ASP A 112 1.60 -21.76 10.95
CA ASP A 112 0.59 -21.43 11.96
C ASP A 112 0.58 -19.92 12.25
N VAL A 113 -0.58 -19.29 12.11
CA VAL A 113 -0.76 -17.85 12.38
C VAL A 113 -0.81 -17.54 13.88
N LYS A 114 -1.01 -18.53 14.75
CA LYS A 114 -1.07 -18.32 16.21
C LYS A 114 0.27 -17.96 16.83
N GLU A 115 1.38 -18.34 16.18
CA GLU A 115 2.74 -18.00 16.63
C GLU A 115 3.15 -16.57 16.27
N VAL A 116 2.31 -15.84 15.52
CA VAL A 116 2.59 -14.47 15.10
C VAL A 116 2.30 -13.48 16.24
N ASP A 117 3.32 -12.75 16.66
CA ASP A 117 3.21 -11.65 17.60
C ASP A 117 3.12 -10.30 16.87
N ARG A 118 1.91 -9.72 16.87
CA ARG A 118 1.66 -8.43 16.23
C ARG A 118 2.44 -7.27 16.87
N LYS A 119 2.70 -7.30 18.18
CA LYS A 119 3.39 -6.21 18.87
C LYS A 119 4.86 -6.14 18.45
N ILE A 120 5.49 -7.29 18.26
CA ILE A 120 6.87 -7.38 17.75
C ILE A 120 6.92 -6.93 16.29
N LEU A 121 5.94 -7.33 15.47
CA LEU A 121 5.87 -6.88 14.09
C LEU A 121 5.65 -5.37 13.98
N GLU A 122 4.86 -4.77 14.87
CA GLU A 122 4.72 -3.32 14.93
C GLU A 122 6.08 -2.65 15.19
N SER A 123 6.91 -3.16 16.11
CA SER A 123 8.25 -2.58 16.37
C SER A 123 9.24 -2.69 15.22
N SER A 124 8.94 -3.48 14.17
CA SER A 124 9.75 -3.53 12.95
C SER A 124 9.64 -2.27 12.08
N GLY A 125 8.80 -1.30 12.46
CA GLY A 125 8.55 -0.09 11.69
C GLY A 125 7.51 -0.27 10.59
N CYS A 126 6.70 -1.33 10.65
CA CYS A 126 5.64 -1.54 9.67
C CYS A 126 4.50 -0.53 9.85
N THR A 127 3.89 -0.12 8.73
CA THR A 127 2.73 0.79 8.75
C THR A 127 1.42 0.04 9.00
N GLY A 128 1.40 -1.27 8.79
CA GLY A 128 0.21 -2.07 9.03
C GLY A 128 0.39 -3.54 8.69
N ILE A 129 -0.45 -4.37 9.30
CA ILE A 129 -0.43 -5.83 9.19
C ILE A 129 -1.84 -6.32 8.81
N PHE A 130 -1.93 -7.13 7.78
CA PHE A 130 -3.19 -7.65 7.24
C PHE A 130 -3.15 -9.16 7.10
N PHE A 131 -4.26 -9.83 7.38
CA PHE A 131 -4.42 -11.28 7.23
C PHE A 131 -5.45 -11.58 6.13
N PRO A 132 -5.02 -11.67 4.86
CA PRO A 132 -5.93 -11.95 3.75
C PRO A 132 -6.53 -13.35 3.80
N ALA A 133 -5.85 -14.32 4.43
CA ALA A 133 -6.29 -15.70 4.56
C ALA A 133 -5.69 -16.37 5.80
N ALA A 134 -6.19 -17.55 6.16
CA ALA A 134 -5.86 -18.23 7.42
C ALA A 134 -4.37 -18.56 7.64
N LYS A 135 -3.55 -18.57 6.58
CA LYS A 135 -2.11 -18.85 6.62
C LYS A 135 -1.26 -17.82 5.86
N HIS A 136 -1.84 -16.66 5.58
CA HIS A 136 -1.17 -15.63 4.79
C HIS A 136 -1.19 -14.33 5.57
N ILE A 137 -0.03 -13.68 5.67
CA ILE A 137 0.14 -12.38 6.31
C ILE A 137 0.78 -11.39 5.33
N HIS A 138 0.26 -10.18 5.32
CA HIS A 138 0.80 -9.06 4.55
C HIS A 138 1.27 -7.97 5.52
N ILE A 139 2.55 -7.61 5.44
CA ILE A 139 3.15 -6.54 6.26
C ILE A 139 3.52 -5.37 5.34
N VAL A 140 3.11 -4.16 5.70
CA VAL A 140 3.28 -2.96 4.86
C VAL A 140 4.53 -2.19 5.30
N TYR A 141 5.53 -2.11 4.41
CA TYR A 141 6.77 -1.35 4.59
C TYR A 141 6.94 -0.20 3.59
N GLY A 142 6.00 -0.05 2.65
CA GLY A 142 6.10 0.97 1.60
C GLY A 142 7.11 0.59 0.51
N PRO A 143 7.58 1.55 -0.30
CA PRO A 143 8.33 1.29 -1.53
C PRO A 143 9.71 0.63 -1.31
N LEU A 144 10.19 0.60 -0.06
CA LEU A 144 11.49 0.01 0.32
C LEU A 144 11.37 -1.47 0.70
N VAL A 145 10.22 -2.10 0.46
CA VAL A 145 9.96 -3.50 0.88
C VAL A 145 10.89 -4.52 0.23
N GLU A 146 11.44 -4.22 -0.94
CA GLU A 146 12.40 -5.10 -1.62
C GLU A 146 13.69 -5.27 -0.80
N PHE A 147 14.19 -4.20 -0.17
CA PHE A 147 15.37 -4.29 0.70
C PHE A 147 15.08 -5.09 1.97
N VAL A 148 13.87 -4.93 2.53
CA VAL A 148 13.44 -5.72 3.69
C VAL A 148 13.32 -7.20 3.30
N ARG A 149 12.76 -7.51 2.12
CA ARG A 149 12.66 -8.88 1.60
C ARG A 149 14.03 -9.53 1.46
N ASN A 150 14.98 -8.82 0.84
CA ASN A 150 16.34 -9.34 0.67
C ASN A 150 17.04 -9.59 2.01
N ALA A 151 16.90 -8.68 2.98
CA ALA A 151 17.46 -8.85 4.32
C ALA A 151 16.81 -10.03 5.08
N VAL A 152 15.50 -10.25 4.90
CA VAL A 152 14.80 -11.42 5.46
C VAL A 152 15.31 -12.72 4.83
N ASP A 153 15.46 -12.76 3.50
CA ASP A 153 15.97 -13.93 2.80
C ASP A 153 17.42 -14.26 3.26
N GLU A 154 18.28 -13.26 3.38
CA GLU A 154 19.66 -13.42 3.88
C GLU A 154 19.73 -13.90 5.34
N GLU A 155 18.90 -13.34 6.23
CA GLU A 155 18.84 -13.77 7.63
C GLU A 155 18.26 -15.19 7.76
N LEU A 156 17.33 -15.59 6.88
CA LEU A 156 16.81 -16.96 6.83
C LEU A 156 17.86 -17.97 6.34
N GLU A 157 18.79 -17.59 5.47
CA GLU A 157 19.90 -18.46 5.06
C GLU A 157 20.97 -18.61 6.14
N ASN A 158 21.21 -17.57 6.95
CA ASN A 158 22.25 -17.53 7.97
C ASN A 158 21.89 -18.22 9.30
N MET A 159 20.63 -18.59 9.53
CA MET A 159 20.14 -19.32 10.74
C MET A 159 20.01 -20.83 10.52
#